data_AF-A0A350Y6T2-F1
#
_entry.id   AF-A0A350Y6T2-F1
#
_cell.length_a   1.000
_cell.length_b   1.000
_cell.length_c   1.000
_cell.angle_alpha   90.00
_cell.angle_beta   90.00
_cell.angle_gamma   90.00
#
_symmetry.space_group_name_H-M   'P 1'
#
loop_
_entity.id
_entity.type
_entity.pdbx_description
1 polymer ?
#
loop_
_entity_poly.entity_id
_entity_poly.type
_entity_poly.pdbx_seq_one_letter_code
_entity_poly.pdbx_strand_id
1 'polypeptide(L)'
;MPQIIEFNSSAFASLVLMELTETWNDIGLQDLPANESEPLQLFLEEIEAFLQPEFDAQRLILVKAAGGVLQGVYGPAIFRDDDQIVLKLGANLLPLTQSGDIFSIGKLRGKVSIVEEKDLAGNPYPKATLSLVAKSRDIFKLSVQLASKELNLTAAVVEAALINEESLLPFLRQVPSGNALKMQELGLGEFAIYNITQSEGGDHGTSYKLHLADGRVVWARGNVATLLESGWQPRPDKPLTLVITRIEEVGEDRFSVDCALRERLPKLPMATPNGNGHRIAPGVGKAINVEVKAASVVSEPAGVSQRKPLRVVSARPENAEFSDLDSIPF
;
A
#
# COMPACT_ATOMS: atom_id res chain seq x y z
N MET A 1 -14.36 32.95 -8.19
CA MET A 1 -12.99 33.14 -8.71
C MET A 1 -12.28 31.80 -8.60
N PRO A 2 -11.41 31.42 -9.54
CA PRO A 2 -10.65 30.18 -9.44
C PRO A 2 -9.78 30.17 -8.19
N GLN A 3 -9.76 29.05 -7.48
CA GLN A 3 -8.94 28.85 -6.28
C GLN A 3 -7.79 27.88 -6.56
N ILE A 4 -6.67 28.07 -5.85
CA ILE A 4 -5.60 27.08 -5.78
C ILE A 4 -5.74 26.37 -4.45
N ILE A 5 -5.96 25.07 -4.49
CA ILE A 5 -6.19 24.22 -3.32
C ILE A 5 -4.99 23.30 -3.16
N GLU A 6 -4.36 23.36 -2.00
CA GLU A 6 -3.22 22.54 -1.61
C GLU A 6 -3.57 21.78 -0.33
N PHE A 7 -3.18 20.52 -0.23
CA PHE A 7 -3.49 19.67 0.91
C PHE A 7 -2.26 19.41 1.79
N ASN A 8 -1.64 20.49 2.25
CA ASN A 8 -0.47 20.45 3.14
C ASN A 8 -0.90 20.74 4.60
N SER A 9 0.04 20.68 5.54
CA SER A 9 -0.25 20.90 6.96
C SER A 9 -0.93 22.25 7.27
N SER A 10 -0.69 23.29 6.47
CA SER A 10 -1.32 24.59 6.67
C SER A 10 -2.81 24.62 6.28
N ALA A 11 -3.24 23.69 5.42
CA ALA A 11 -4.64 23.53 5.03
C ALA A 11 -5.48 22.85 6.11
N PHE A 12 -4.83 22.24 7.12
CA PHE A 12 -5.47 21.45 8.17
C PHE A 12 -4.98 21.89 9.56
N ALA A 13 -5.09 23.18 9.86
CA ALA A 13 -4.56 23.77 11.08
C ALA A 13 -5.28 23.26 12.34
N SER A 14 -6.56 22.88 12.21
CA SER A 14 -7.37 22.35 13.31
C SER A 14 -6.81 21.06 13.91
N LEU A 15 -6.05 20.27 13.14
CA LEU A 15 -5.45 19.00 13.57
C LEU A 15 -4.49 19.15 14.75
N VAL A 16 -3.91 20.34 14.96
CA VAL A 16 -3.04 20.64 16.11
C VAL A 16 -3.81 20.58 17.43
N LEU A 17 -5.13 20.82 17.39
CA LEU A 17 -6.00 20.88 18.56
C LEU A 17 -6.76 19.57 18.81
N MET A 18 -6.61 18.57 17.92
CA MET A 18 -7.27 17.28 18.06
C MET A 18 -6.50 16.36 19.02
N GLU A 19 -7.24 15.49 19.71
CA GLU A 19 -6.65 14.44 20.52
C GLU A 19 -6.17 13.29 19.62
N LEU A 20 -4.87 13.28 19.32
CA LEU A 20 -4.21 12.27 18.48
C LEU A 20 -3.71 11.14 19.38
N THR A 21 -4.53 10.11 19.54
CA THR A 21 -4.29 9.01 20.49
C THR A 21 -3.29 7.97 19.96
N GLU A 22 -3.12 7.89 18.63
CA GLU A 22 -2.23 6.94 17.98
C GLU A 22 -0.99 7.63 17.38
N THR A 23 0.03 6.84 17.03
CA THR A 23 1.18 7.37 16.26
C THR A 23 0.77 7.78 14.85
N TRP A 24 -0.19 7.06 14.27
CA TRP A 24 -0.76 7.30 12.96
C TRP A 24 -2.27 7.33 13.12
N ASN A 25 -2.88 8.46 12.82
CA ASN A 25 -4.30 8.70 13.02
C ASN A 25 -4.93 8.93 11.65
N ASP A 26 -6.02 8.23 11.38
CA ASP A 26 -6.84 8.49 10.21
C ASP A 26 -7.89 9.53 10.57
N ILE A 27 -8.00 10.57 9.75
CA ILE A 27 -8.96 11.66 9.93
C ILE A 27 -9.99 11.60 8.80
N GLY A 28 -11.26 11.58 9.17
CA GLY A 28 -12.39 11.62 8.26
C GLY A 28 -12.84 13.04 7.95
N LEU A 29 -13.70 13.18 6.94
CA LEU A 29 -14.22 14.49 6.54
C LEU A 29 -15.02 15.18 7.66
N GLN A 30 -15.74 14.38 8.45
CA GLN A 30 -16.60 14.80 9.55
C GLN A 30 -15.84 15.30 10.78
N ASP A 31 -14.55 14.97 10.89
CA ASP A 31 -13.71 15.33 12.03
C ASP A 31 -13.04 16.70 11.83
N LEU A 32 -13.20 17.30 10.64
CA LEU A 32 -12.64 18.58 10.26
C LEU A 32 -13.70 19.70 10.35
N PRO A 33 -13.30 20.93 10.67
CA PRO A 33 -14.19 22.08 10.59
C PRO A 33 -14.51 22.42 9.13
N ALA A 34 -15.66 23.08 8.90
CA ALA A 34 -16.19 23.36 7.57
C ALA A 34 -15.17 24.01 6.61
N ASN A 35 -14.38 24.96 7.09
CA ASN A 35 -13.38 25.66 6.29
C ASN A 35 -12.22 24.78 5.80
N GLU A 36 -11.96 23.64 6.45
CA GLU A 36 -10.95 22.67 6.05
C GLU A 36 -11.57 21.47 5.30
N SER A 37 -12.81 21.10 5.66
CA SER A 37 -13.53 20.00 5.02
C SER A 37 -14.09 20.38 3.64
N GLU A 38 -14.55 21.62 3.42
CA GLU A 38 -15.16 22.06 2.17
C GLU A 38 -14.24 21.90 0.93
N PRO A 39 -12.96 22.35 0.95
CA PRO A 39 -12.05 22.14 -0.18
C PRO A 39 -11.76 20.66 -0.45
N LEU A 40 -11.68 19.84 0.61
CA LEU A 40 -11.50 18.40 0.50
C LEU A 40 -12.74 17.73 -0.09
N GLN A 41 -13.94 18.12 0.36
CA GLN A 41 -15.20 17.63 -0.17
C GLN A 41 -15.33 17.96 -1.66
N LEU A 42 -15.05 19.20 -2.05
CA LEU A 42 -15.05 19.60 -3.46
C LEU A 42 -14.12 18.72 -4.29
N PHE A 43 -12.91 18.46 -3.78
CA PHE A 43 -11.96 17.57 -4.45
C PHE A 43 -12.51 16.14 -4.58
N LEU A 44 -13.10 15.58 -3.53
CA LEU A 44 -13.71 14.24 -3.54
C LEU A 44 -14.85 14.11 -4.56
N GLU A 45 -15.67 15.16 -4.71
CA GLU A 45 -16.76 15.23 -5.69
C GLU A 45 -16.25 15.33 -7.14
N GLU A 46 -15.16 16.06 -7.35
CA GLU A 46 -14.54 16.22 -8.67
C GLU A 46 -13.80 14.95 -9.13
N ILE A 47 -13.15 14.23 -8.21
CA ILE A 47 -12.53 12.92 -8.52
C ILE A 47 -13.52 11.76 -8.50
N GLU A 48 -14.80 12.04 -8.19
CA GLU A 48 -15.88 11.05 -8.12
C GLU A 48 -15.60 9.92 -7.11
N ALA A 49 -14.94 10.24 -6.00
CA ALA A 49 -14.47 9.27 -5.01
C ALA A 49 -15.62 8.43 -4.43
N PHE A 50 -16.76 9.05 -4.13
CA PHE A 50 -17.93 8.38 -3.55
C PHE A 50 -18.61 7.37 -4.48
N LEU A 51 -18.26 7.35 -5.76
CA LEU A 51 -18.75 6.33 -6.70
C LEU A 51 -17.90 5.05 -6.67
N GLN A 52 -16.75 5.08 -5.99
CA GLN A 52 -15.86 3.93 -5.91
C GLN A 52 -16.32 2.97 -4.79
N PRO A 53 -16.47 1.65 -5.07
CA PRO A 53 -17.05 0.70 -4.11
C PRO A 53 -16.29 0.57 -2.80
N GLU A 54 -14.97 0.78 -2.82
CA GLU A 54 -14.07 0.58 -1.68
C GLU A 54 -13.68 1.90 -0.99
N PHE A 55 -14.32 3.01 -1.36
CA PHE A 55 -13.99 4.31 -0.81
C PHE A 55 -14.51 4.48 0.62
N ASP A 56 -13.62 4.86 1.53
CA ASP A 56 -13.88 5.13 2.94
C ASP A 56 -13.68 6.62 3.26
N ALA A 57 -14.79 7.32 3.47
CA ALA A 57 -14.84 8.73 3.82
C ALA A 57 -14.38 9.04 5.26
N GLN A 58 -14.21 8.03 6.10
CA GLN A 58 -13.72 8.17 7.48
C GLN A 58 -12.19 8.15 7.56
N ARG A 59 -11.48 7.81 6.48
CA ARG A 59 -10.03 7.60 6.48
C ARG A 59 -9.34 8.32 5.33
N LEU A 60 -9.42 9.65 5.35
CA LEU A 60 -9.01 10.51 4.22
C LEU A 60 -7.63 11.14 4.40
N ILE A 61 -7.33 11.63 5.60
CA ILE A 61 -6.04 12.27 5.89
C ILE A 61 -5.30 11.40 6.87
N LEU A 62 -4.03 11.12 6.57
CA LEU A 62 -3.16 10.40 7.48
C LEU A 62 -2.35 11.41 8.29
N VAL A 63 -2.40 11.30 9.61
CA VAL A 63 -1.74 12.21 10.53
C VAL A 63 -0.76 11.47 11.42
N LYS A 64 0.49 11.92 11.43
CA LYS A 64 1.52 11.40 12.35
C LYS A 64 1.53 12.23 13.62
N ALA A 65 1.48 11.57 14.77
CA ALA A 65 1.62 12.18 16.08
C ALA A 65 2.66 11.44 16.93
N ALA A 66 3.22 12.13 17.91
CA ALA A 66 4.09 11.54 18.93
C ALA A 66 3.71 12.13 20.29
N GLY A 67 3.26 11.27 21.22
CA GLY A 67 2.79 11.72 22.55
C GLY A 67 1.63 12.73 22.49
N GLY A 68 0.72 12.57 21.52
CA GLY A 68 -0.39 13.51 21.30
C GLY A 68 -0.02 14.78 20.53
N VAL A 69 1.25 14.97 20.16
CA VAL A 69 1.71 16.17 19.42
C VAL A 69 1.80 15.87 17.93
N LEU A 70 1.17 16.71 17.11
CA LEU A 70 1.23 16.64 15.65
C LEU A 70 2.66 16.73 15.13
N GLN A 71 3.08 15.73 14.34
CA GLN A 71 4.39 15.67 13.69
C GLN A 71 4.31 15.87 12.17
N GLY A 72 3.19 15.47 11.56
CA GLY A 72 3.04 15.60 10.11
C GLY A 72 1.62 15.30 9.64
N VAL A 73 1.23 15.96 8.56
CA VAL A 73 -0.07 15.78 7.88
C VAL A 73 0.21 15.33 6.47
N TYR A 74 -0.40 14.21 6.08
CA TYR A 74 -0.23 13.59 4.78
C TYR A 74 -1.56 13.59 4.04
N GLY A 75 -1.69 14.56 3.14
CA GLY A 75 -2.84 14.68 2.23
C GLY A 75 -2.72 13.79 0.99
N PRO A 76 -3.62 13.99 0.00
CA PRO A 76 -3.61 13.25 -1.24
C PRO A 76 -2.28 13.35 -2.01
N ALA A 77 -1.79 12.20 -2.48
CA ALA A 77 -0.52 12.10 -3.19
C ALA A 77 -0.54 10.97 -4.22
N ILE A 78 0.26 11.12 -5.28
CA ILE A 78 0.37 10.16 -6.37
C ILE A 78 1.48 9.15 -6.10
N PHE A 79 1.17 7.88 -6.27
CA PHE A 79 2.06 6.73 -6.10
C PHE A 79 1.88 5.73 -7.24
N ARG A 80 2.79 4.75 -7.26
CA ARG A 80 2.64 3.51 -8.02
C ARG A 80 1.99 2.44 -7.14
N ASP A 81 1.03 1.71 -7.66
CA ASP A 81 0.54 0.46 -7.08
C ASP A 81 0.67 -0.64 -8.11
N ASP A 82 1.75 -1.43 -8.01
CA ASP A 82 2.13 -2.46 -8.97
C ASP A 82 2.26 -1.88 -10.38
N ASP A 83 1.33 -2.18 -11.28
CA ASP A 83 1.35 -1.71 -12.67
C ASP A 83 0.35 -0.56 -12.92
N GLN A 84 -0.08 0.13 -11.85
CA GLN A 84 -0.99 1.26 -11.94
C GLN A 84 -0.45 2.52 -11.26
N ILE A 85 -0.84 3.68 -11.80
CA ILE A 85 -0.66 4.96 -11.11
C ILE A 85 -1.92 5.18 -10.26
N VAL A 86 -1.74 5.49 -8.98
CA VAL A 86 -2.85 5.68 -8.05
C VAL A 86 -2.70 6.98 -7.28
N LEU A 87 -3.83 7.60 -6.99
CA LEU A 87 -3.98 8.62 -5.97
C LEU A 87 -4.22 7.92 -4.62
N LYS A 88 -3.31 8.11 -3.67
CA LYS A 88 -3.50 7.69 -2.29
C LYS A 88 -4.11 8.85 -1.49
N LEU A 89 -5.19 8.56 -0.78
CA LEU A 89 -5.85 9.49 0.15
C LEU A 89 -6.19 8.73 1.44
N GLY A 90 -5.31 8.84 2.45
CA GLY A 90 -5.42 8.06 3.68
C GLY A 90 -5.37 6.57 3.38
N ALA A 91 -6.45 5.85 3.70
CA ALA A 91 -6.59 4.42 3.42
C ALA A 91 -7.00 4.13 1.96
N ASN A 92 -7.49 5.13 1.22
CA ASN A 92 -8.06 4.97 -0.10
C ASN A 92 -6.99 4.97 -1.20
N LEU A 93 -7.18 4.12 -2.21
CA LEU A 93 -6.40 4.12 -3.46
C LEU A 93 -7.37 4.30 -4.62
N LEU A 94 -7.14 5.34 -5.41
CA LEU A 94 -8.00 5.70 -6.55
C LEU A 94 -7.15 5.65 -7.83
N PRO A 95 -7.55 4.87 -8.85
CA PRO A 95 -6.76 4.74 -10.06
C PRO A 95 -6.70 6.08 -10.81
N LEU A 96 -5.50 6.42 -11.25
CA LEU A 96 -5.19 7.62 -12.01
C LEU A 96 -4.72 7.21 -13.39
N THR A 97 -5.26 7.84 -14.43
CA THR A 97 -4.93 7.53 -15.82
C THR A 97 -3.96 8.56 -16.38
N GLN A 98 -2.99 8.12 -17.18
CA GLN A 98 -2.07 8.98 -17.92
C GLN A 98 -2.25 8.73 -19.42
N SER A 99 -2.41 9.81 -20.19
CA SER A 99 -2.46 9.79 -21.65
C SER A 99 -1.51 10.86 -22.18
N GLY A 100 -0.33 10.45 -22.61
CA GLY A 100 0.77 11.35 -22.93
C GLY A 100 1.20 12.14 -21.68
N ASP A 101 1.23 13.47 -21.78
CA ASP A 101 1.58 14.37 -20.66
C ASP A 101 0.38 14.75 -19.75
N ILE A 102 -0.82 14.24 -20.06
CA ILE A 102 -2.06 14.56 -19.32
C ILE A 102 -2.44 13.43 -18.38
N PHE A 103 -2.71 13.80 -17.14
CA PHE A 103 -3.26 12.91 -16.11
C PHE A 103 -4.75 13.19 -15.89
N SER A 104 -5.54 12.15 -15.64
CA SER A 104 -6.97 12.26 -15.37
C SER A 104 -7.46 11.34 -14.25
N ILE A 105 -8.40 11.86 -13.48
CA ILE A 105 -9.13 11.15 -12.42
C ILE A 105 -10.50 11.80 -12.21
N GLY A 106 -11.57 11.01 -12.26
CA GLY A 106 -12.94 11.53 -12.31
C GLY A 106 -13.11 12.58 -13.40
N LYS A 107 -13.52 13.79 -13.00
CA LYS A 107 -13.73 14.95 -13.89
C LYS A 107 -12.48 15.81 -14.08
N LEU A 108 -11.43 15.55 -13.31
CA LEU A 108 -10.23 16.36 -13.28
C LEU A 108 -9.22 15.94 -14.35
N ARG A 109 -8.52 16.93 -14.90
CA ARG A 109 -7.39 16.73 -15.81
C ARG A 109 -6.24 17.66 -15.45
N GLY A 110 -5.01 17.19 -15.60
CA GLY A 110 -3.86 17.94 -15.15
C GLY A 110 -2.55 17.52 -15.76
N LYS A 111 -1.50 18.26 -15.40
CA LYS A 111 -0.12 17.98 -15.81
C LYS A 111 0.81 17.99 -14.62
N VAL A 112 1.90 17.23 -14.72
CA VAL A 112 2.97 17.20 -13.72
C VAL A 112 4.00 18.27 -14.05
N SER A 113 4.41 19.01 -13.03
CA SER A 113 5.55 19.92 -13.07
C SER A 113 6.65 19.39 -12.15
N ILE A 114 7.90 19.46 -12.61
CA ILE A 114 9.08 19.08 -11.84
C ILE A 114 9.85 20.34 -11.44
N VAL A 115 10.31 20.40 -10.19
CA VAL A 115 11.26 21.40 -9.72
C VAL A 115 12.40 20.70 -8.98
N GLU A 116 13.61 21.25 -9.06
CA GLU A 116 14.73 20.77 -8.26
C GLU A 116 14.69 21.44 -6.88
N GLU A 117 14.71 20.63 -5.82
CA GLU A 117 14.85 21.10 -4.45
C GLU A 117 16.10 20.47 -3.80
N LYS A 118 16.53 21.01 -2.65
CA LYS A 118 17.63 20.45 -1.88
C LYS A 118 17.11 19.80 -0.61
N ASP A 119 17.61 18.61 -0.30
CA ASP A 119 17.32 17.94 0.96
C ASP A 119 18.04 18.61 2.13
N LEU A 120 17.81 18.10 3.35
CA LEU A 120 18.44 18.62 4.57
C LEU A 120 19.97 18.49 4.57
N ALA A 121 20.54 17.61 3.74
CA ALA A 121 21.97 17.44 3.55
C ALA A 121 22.53 18.31 2.40
N GLY A 122 21.68 19.07 1.72
CA GLY A 122 22.04 19.94 0.60
C GLY A 122 22.08 19.25 -0.76
N ASN A 123 21.72 17.97 -0.85
CA ASN A 123 21.71 17.22 -2.10
C ASN A 123 20.48 17.60 -2.94
N PRO A 124 20.65 17.84 -4.25
CA PRO A 124 19.53 18.12 -5.13
C PRO A 124 18.66 16.87 -5.33
N TYR A 125 17.35 17.05 -5.37
CA TYR A 125 16.38 16.00 -5.67
C TYR A 125 15.20 16.56 -6.48
N PRO A 126 14.58 15.75 -7.36
CA PRO A 126 13.40 16.16 -8.09
C PRO A 126 12.17 16.13 -7.17
N LYS A 127 11.43 17.24 -7.16
CA LYS A 127 10.11 17.34 -6.56
C LYS A 127 9.06 17.51 -7.66
N ALA A 128 8.11 16.58 -7.68
CA ALA A 128 7.06 16.55 -8.66
C ALA A 128 5.72 16.97 -8.04
N THR A 129 4.97 17.81 -8.76
CA THR A 129 3.63 18.26 -8.37
C THR A 129 2.66 18.05 -9.53
N LEU A 130 1.55 17.36 -9.30
CA LEU A 130 0.47 17.22 -10.26
C LEU A 130 -0.54 18.35 -10.01
N SER A 131 -0.80 19.17 -11.03
CA SER A 131 -1.83 20.22 -10.98
C SER A 131 -3.06 19.76 -11.75
N LEU A 132 -4.10 19.35 -11.04
CA LEU A 132 -5.40 18.95 -11.58
C LEU A 132 -6.34 20.15 -11.64
N VAL A 133 -7.05 20.32 -12.76
CA VAL A 133 -7.92 21.46 -13.01
C VAL A 133 -9.37 21.01 -13.20
N ALA A 134 -10.28 21.60 -12.42
CA ALA A 134 -11.71 21.39 -12.56
C ALA A 134 -12.32 22.29 -13.65
N LYS A 135 -13.56 21.99 -14.06
CA LYS A 135 -14.31 22.84 -15.00
C LYS A 135 -14.60 24.24 -14.42
N SER A 136 -14.70 24.35 -13.10
CA SER A 136 -14.79 25.62 -12.36
C SER A 136 -13.51 26.48 -12.46
N ARG A 137 -12.42 25.91 -13.00
CA ARG A 137 -11.06 26.45 -13.04
C ARG A 137 -10.33 26.44 -11.69
N ASP A 138 -10.87 25.75 -10.70
CA ASP A 138 -10.13 25.47 -9.47
C ASP A 138 -8.98 24.49 -9.77
N ILE A 139 -7.83 24.72 -9.11
CA ILE A 139 -6.60 23.98 -9.33
C ILE A 139 -6.25 23.25 -8.04
N PHE A 140 -6.26 21.92 -8.08
CA PHE A 140 -5.82 21.05 -7.00
C PHE A 140 -4.37 20.66 -7.24
N LYS A 141 -3.48 21.03 -6.32
CA LYS A 141 -2.07 20.62 -6.39
C LYS A 141 -1.82 19.45 -5.47
N LEU A 142 -1.37 18.35 -6.07
CA LEU A 142 -1.08 17.10 -5.37
C LEU A 142 0.40 16.79 -5.46
N SER A 143 0.97 16.30 -4.37
CA SER A 143 2.36 15.82 -4.38
C SER A 143 2.46 14.53 -5.19
N VAL A 144 3.52 14.41 -5.99
CA VAL A 144 3.84 13.19 -6.73
C VAL A 144 5.07 12.56 -6.08
N GLN A 145 4.92 11.34 -5.60
CA GLN A 145 5.95 10.68 -4.81
C GLN A 145 6.87 9.91 -5.74
N LEU A 146 8.03 10.49 -6.02
CA LEU A 146 9.06 9.89 -6.86
C LEU A 146 9.96 8.95 -6.04
N ALA A 147 10.42 7.86 -6.66
CA ALA A 147 11.41 6.94 -6.09
C ALA A 147 12.83 7.52 -6.26
N SER A 148 13.02 8.80 -5.93
CA SER A 148 14.21 9.57 -6.29
C SER A 148 15.50 9.01 -5.72
N LYS A 149 15.46 8.44 -4.50
CA LYS A 149 16.62 7.83 -3.85
C LYS A 149 16.86 6.43 -4.37
N GLU A 150 15.80 5.63 -4.53
CA GLU A 150 15.89 4.24 -4.97
C GLU A 150 16.40 4.13 -6.41
N LEU A 151 16.03 5.09 -7.26
CA LEU A 151 16.36 5.12 -8.68
C LEU A 151 17.40 6.18 -9.07
N ASN A 152 17.98 6.90 -8.08
CA ASN A 152 18.91 8.01 -8.30
C ASN A 152 18.42 9.03 -9.34
N LEU A 153 17.15 9.44 -9.24
CA LEU A 153 16.51 10.32 -10.22
C LEU A 153 16.97 11.77 -10.06
N THR A 154 17.13 12.46 -11.18
CA THR A 154 17.35 13.91 -11.25
C THR A 154 16.13 14.59 -11.87
N ALA A 155 16.01 15.91 -11.67
CA ALA A 155 14.92 16.69 -12.27
C ALA A 155 14.90 16.56 -13.80
N ALA A 156 16.08 16.64 -14.44
CA ALA A 156 16.22 16.54 -15.88
C ALA A 156 15.74 15.19 -16.45
N VAL A 157 15.98 14.08 -15.75
CA VAL A 157 15.55 12.74 -16.20
C VAL A 157 14.03 12.63 -16.21
N VAL A 158 13.38 13.07 -15.12
CA VAL A 158 11.91 13.00 -15.01
C VAL A 158 11.25 14.01 -15.95
N GLU A 159 11.82 15.19 -16.11
CA GLU A 159 11.33 16.21 -17.04
C GLU A 159 11.44 15.74 -18.50
N ALA A 160 12.56 15.11 -18.89
CA ALA A 160 12.71 14.55 -20.23
C ALA A 160 11.67 13.47 -20.53
N ALA A 161 11.39 12.58 -19.57
CA ALA A 161 10.34 11.56 -19.71
C ALA A 161 8.96 12.20 -19.95
N LEU A 162 8.62 13.25 -19.19
CA LEU A 162 7.35 13.97 -19.36
C LEU A 162 7.27 14.69 -20.72
N ILE A 163 8.36 15.32 -21.17
CA ILE A 163 8.43 15.99 -22.49
C ILE A 163 8.26 14.99 -23.63
N ASN A 164 8.80 13.78 -23.48
CA ASN A 164 8.68 12.69 -24.44
C ASN A 164 7.35 11.92 -24.34
N GLU A 165 6.41 12.38 -23.50
CA GLU A 165 5.11 11.73 -23.27
C GLU A 165 5.23 10.28 -22.75
N GLU A 166 6.33 9.96 -22.07
CA GLU A 166 6.57 8.66 -21.46
C GLU A 166 5.73 8.49 -20.19
N SER A 167 5.45 7.22 -19.83
CA SER A 167 4.72 6.93 -18.60
C SER A 167 5.54 7.34 -17.39
N LEU A 168 4.89 8.02 -16.42
CA LEU A 168 5.52 8.39 -15.17
C LEU A 168 5.63 7.19 -14.20
N LEU A 169 4.89 6.12 -14.44
CA LEU A 169 4.79 4.95 -13.57
C LEU A 169 6.14 4.38 -13.09
N PRO A 170 7.19 4.24 -13.94
CA PRO A 170 8.48 3.69 -13.52
C PRO A 170 9.23 4.59 -12.53
N PHE A 171 8.93 5.89 -12.50
CA PHE A 171 9.59 6.88 -11.64
C PHE A 171 8.88 7.05 -10.29
N LEU A 172 7.65 6.55 -10.18
CA LEU A 172 6.83 6.68 -8.98
C LEU A 172 7.27 5.70 -7.92
N ARG A 173 7.22 6.16 -6.68
CA ARG A 173 7.39 5.33 -5.50
C ARG A 173 6.18 4.42 -5.35
N GLN A 174 6.42 3.16 -5.00
CA GLN A 174 5.35 2.24 -4.61
C GLN A 174 4.56 2.87 -3.45
N VAL A 175 3.23 2.70 -3.46
CA VAL A 175 2.35 3.01 -2.33
C VAL A 175 3.02 2.45 -1.09
N PRO A 176 3.19 3.25 -0.02
CA PRO A 176 3.63 2.72 1.24
C PRO A 176 2.64 1.65 1.67
N SER A 177 2.99 0.38 1.44
CA SER A 177 2.32 -0.78 2.05
C SER A 177 2.30 -0.43 3.53
N GLY A 178 1.11 -0.16 4.09
CA GLY A 178 0.93 0.58 5.34
C GLY A 178 1.98 0.19 6.37
N ASN A 179 2.60 1.17 7.05
CA ASN A 179 3.76 0.98 7.92
C ASN A 179 3.83 -0.43 8.46
N ALA A 180 4.68 -1.26 7.85
CA ALA A 180 4.71 -2.65 8.21
C ALA A 180 5.06 -2.72 9.70
N LEU A 181 4.10 -3.16 10.49
CA LEU A 181 4.22 -3.28 11.93
C LEU A 181 5.40 -4.19 12.22
N LYS A 182 6.11 -3.93 13.32
CA LYS A 182 7.03 -4.95 13.81
C LYS A 182 6.19 -6.12 14.32
N MET A 183 6.65 -7.35 14.14
CA MET A 183 5.83 -8.53 14.43
C MET A 183 5.33 -8.62 15.88
N GLN A 184 6.08 -8.07 16.84
CA GLN A 184 5.65 -7.98 18.24
C GLN A 184 4.47 -7.02 18.47
N GLU A 185 4.27 -6.03 17.59
CA GLU A 185 3.20 -5.03 17.71
C GLU A 185 1.84 -5.60 17.32
N LEU A 186 1.79 -6.76 16.63
CA LEU A 186 0.55 -7.47 16.33
C LEU A 186 -0.09 -8.12 17.56
N GLY A 187 0.71 -8.44 18.59
CA GLY A 187 0.29 -9.26 19.71
C GLY A 187 0.22 -10.76 19.40
N LEU A 188 -0.18 -11.55 20.40
CA LEU A 188 -0.34 -13.00 20.28
C LEU A 188 -1.64 -13.34 19.54
N GLY A 189 -1.62 -14.33 18.66
CA GLY A 189 -2.83 -14.75 17.96
C GLY A 189 -2.60 -15.42 16.62
N GLU A 190 -3.69 -15.59 15.88
CA GLU A 190 -3.71 -16.10 14.51
C GLU A 190 -4.27 -15.05 13.56
N PHE A 191 -3.55 -14.74 12.49
CA PHE A 191 -3.88 -13.67 11.55
C PHE A 191 -3.90 -14.23 10.13
N ALA A 192 -5.00 -14.03 9.40
CA ALA A 192 -5.08 -14.45 8.01
C ALA A 192 -4.15 -13.58 7.15
N ILE A 193 -3.38 -14.23 6.27
CA ILE A 193 -2.52 -13.57 5.29
C ILE A 193 -3.16 -13.74 3.92
N TYR A 194 -3.24 -12.66 3.15
CA TYR A 194 -3.69 -12.70 1.76
C TYR A 194 -2.55 -12.51 0.76
N ASN A 195 -1.45 -11.86 1.15
CA ASN A 195 -0.29 -11.66 0.27
C ASN A 195 1.04 -11.61 1.05
N ILE A 196 2.15 -11.92 0.37
CA ILE A 196 3.51 -11.75 0.87
C ILE A 196 4.32 -11.02 -0.19
N THR A 197 4.94 -9.91 0.17
CA THR A 197 5.84 -9.17 -0.73
C THR A 197 7.27 -9.28 -0.24
N GLN A 198 8.18 -9.59 -1.15
CA GLN A 198 9.61 -9.55 -0.95
C GLN A 198 10.14 -8.16 -1.31
N SER A 199 11.02 -7.61 -0.49
CA SER A 199 11.75 -6.39 -0.78
C SER A 199 13.24 -6.68 -0.72
N GLU A 200 13.90 -6.52 -1.86
CA GLU A 200 15.36 -6.52 -1.95
C GLU A 200 15.86 -5.11 -1.61
N GLY A 201 16.69 -4.97 -0.57
CA GLY A 201 17.14 -3.63 -0.17
C GLY A 201 18.34 -3.61 0.78
N GLY A 202 19.49 -3.19 0.24
CA GLY A 202 20.65 -2.65 0.96
C GLY A 202 21.36 -3.56 1.97
N ASP A 203 22.25 -2.97 2.78
CA ASP A 203 23.19 -3.59 3.74
C ASP A 203 22.56 -4.55 4.79
N HIS A 204 21.26 -4.81 4.73
CA HIS A 204 20.48 -5.61 5.68
C HIS A 204 19.82 -6.87 5.08
N GLY A 205 20.05 -7.15 3.80
CA GLY A 205 19.59 -8.38 3.14
C GLY A 205 18.12 -8.37 2.72
N THR A 206 17.61 -9.53 2.29
CA THR A 206 16.23 -9.70 1.82
C THR A 206 15.25 -9.58 2.98
N SER A 207 14.19 -8.79 2.77
CA SER A 207 13.14 -8.60 3.78
C SER A 207 11.77 -8.99 3.21
N TYR A 208 10.88 -9.48 4.07
CA TYR A 208 9.55 -9.93 3.68
C TYR A 208 8.49 -9.19 4.47
N LYS A 209 7.42 -8.77 3.80
CA LYS A 209 6.22 -8.19 4.42
C LYS A 209 5.05 -9.15 4.22
N LEU A 210 4.30 -9.37 5.29
CA LEU A 210 3.07 -10.17 5.29
C LEU A 210 1.89 -9.21 5.28
N HIS A 211 1.01 -9.34 4.30
CA HIS A 211 -0.21 -8.55 4.16
C HIS A 211 -1.37 -9.33 4.77
N LEU A 212 -1.93 -8.79 5.85
CA LEU A 212 -2.99 -9.42 6.63
C LEU A 212 -4.35 -9.09 6.04
N ALA A 213 -5.31 -10.01 6.17
CA ALA A 213 -6.66 -9.87 5.61
C ALA A 213 -7.47 -8.72 6.25
N ASP A 214 -7.02 -8.18 7.38
CA ASP A 214 -7.60 -7.02 8.04
C ASP A 214 -6.99 -5.68 7.57
N GLY A 215 -6.17 -5.70 6.53
CA GLY A 215 -5.55 -4.51 5.92
C GLY A 215 -4.24 -4.07 6.57
N ARG A 216 -3.78 -4.74 7.64
CA ARG A 216 -2.48 -4.46 8.26
C ARG A 216 -1.34 -5.13 7.47
N VAL A 217 -0.15 -4.55 7.54
CA VAL A 217 1.08 -5.15 7.00
C VAL A 217 2.05 -5.34 8.16
N VAL A 218 2.80 -6.45 8.16
CA VAL A 218 3.79 -6.74 9.19
C VAL A 218 5.10 -7.23 8.58
N TRP A 219 6.23 -6.84 9.15
CA TRP A 219 7.53 -7.40 8.80
C TRP A 219 7.64 -8.86 9.28
N ALA A 220 8.03 -9.76 8.39
CA ALA A 220 8.39 -11.12 8.75
C ALA A 220 9.60 -11.11 9.71
N ARG A 221 9.54 -11.94 10.75
CA ARG A 221 10.57 -12.10 11.79
C ARG A 221 10.70 -13.57 12.15
N GLY A 222 11.81 -13.92 12.82
CA GLY A 222 12.04 -15.25 13.38
C GLY A 222 11.91 -16.36 12.33
N ASN A 223 11.27 -17.46 12.73
CA ASN A 223 11.11 -18.65 11.88
C ASN A 223 10.37 -18.38 10.56
N VAL A 224 9.49 -17.37 10.53
CA VAL A 224 8.76 -17.01 9.31
C VAL A 224 9.70 -16.36 8.29
N ALA A 225 10.61 -15.49 8.72
CA ALA A 225 11.62 -14.91 7.83
C ALA A 225 12.54 -16.00 7.26
N THR A 226 13.07 -16.87 8.12
CA THR A 226 13.94 -17.99 7.69
C THR A 226 13.24 -18.95 6.73
N LEU A 227 11.94 -19.22 6.93
CA LEU A 227 11.15 -20.05 6.02
C LEU A 227 11.05 -19.41 4.63
N LEU A 228 10.76 -18.10 4.56
CA LEU A 228 10.63 -17.38 3.30
C LEU A 228 11.99 -17.25 2.57
N GLU A 229 13.07 -17.05 3.31
CA GLU A 229 14.45 -17.04 2.79
C GLU A 229 14.86 -18.39 2.18
N SER A 230 14.32 -19.51 2.68
CA SER A 230 14.60 -20.84 2.11
C SER A 230 13.99 -21.07 0.72
N GLY A 231 13.25 -20.11 0.19
CA GLY A 231 12.53 -20.22 -1.09
C GLY A 231 11.18 -20.93 -0.96
N TRP A 232 10.69 -21.16 0.26
CA TRP A 232 9.34 -21.67 0.46
C TRP A 232 8.31 -20.66 -0.06
N GLN A 233 7.32 -21.16 -0.82
CA GLN A 233 6.23 -20.35 -1.34
C GLN A 233 4.88 -20.92 -0.88
N PRO A 234 3.92 -20.05 -0.52
CA PRO A 234 2.58 -20.50 -0.17
C PRO A 234 1.85 -21.07 -1.38
N ARG A 235 1.04 -22.09 -1.14
CA ARG A 235 0.17 -22.66 -2.18
C ARG A 235 -0.99 -21.71 -2.49
N PRO A 236 -1.19 -21.30 -3.76
CA PRO A 236 -2.20 -20.29 -4.12
C PRO A 236 -3.64 -20.75 -3.88
N ASP A 237 -3.89 -22.06 -3.84
CA ASP A 237 -5.18 -22.68 -3.59
C ASP A 237 -5.50 -22.85 -2.09
N LYS A 238 -4.58 -22.48 -1.19
CA LYS A 238 -4.75 -22.68 0.25
C LYS A 238 -4.74 -21.37 1.02
N PRO A 239 -5.67 -21.19 1.98
CA PRO A 239 -5.63 -20.05 2.89
C PRO A 239 -4.36 -20.10 3.73
N LEU A 240 -3.76 -18.94 3.98
CA LEU A 240 -2.53 -18.80 4.75
C LEU A 240 -2.80 -18.04 6.06
N THR A 241 -2.21 -18.51 7.14
CA THR A 241 -2.34 -17.90 8.48
C THR A 241 -0.97 -17.72 9.12
N LEU A 242 -0.70 -16.52 9.64
CA LEU A 242 0.37 -16.25 10.59
C LEU A 242 -0.09 -16.64 11.99
N VAL A 243 0.72 -17.40 12.71
CA VAL A 243 0.50 -17.72 14.12
C VAL A 243 1.64 -17.12 14.93
N ILE A 244 1.32 -16.29 15.93
CA ILE A 244 2.28 -15.74 16.89
C ILE A 244 1.96 -16.32 18.26
N THR A 245 2.88 -17.14 18.79
CA THR A 245 2.67 -17.90 20.03
C THR A 245 3.39 -17.32 21.23
N ARG A 246 4.48 -16.56 21.03
CA ARG A 246 5.24 -15.93 22.11
C ARG A 246 5.88 -14.64 21.61
N ILE A 247 5.87 -13.63 22.48
CA ILE A 247 6.62 -12.39 22.32
C ILE A 247 7.35 -12.16 23.65
N GLU A 248 8.65 -11.95 23.61
CA GLU A 248 9.48 -11.73 24.79
C GLU A 248 10.42 -10.55 24.57
N GLU A 249 10.44 -9.62 25.50
CA GLU A 249 11.38 -8.49 25.50
C GLU A 249 12.70 -8.93 26.14
N VAL A 250 13.77 -8.91 25.34
CA VAL A 250 15.12 -9.40 25.70
C VAL A 250 16.11 -8.26 25.95
N GLY A 251 15.65 -7.01 25.88
CA GLY A 251 16.40 -5.80 26.22
C GLY A 251 15.69 -4.55 25.72
N GLU A 252 16.26 -3.38 25.98
CA GLU A 252 15.71 -2.10 25.50
C GLU A 252 15.53 -2.14 23.97
N ASP A 253 14.26 -2.07 23.53
CA ASP A 253 13.81 -2.19 22.15
C ASP A 253 14.18 -3.49 21.40
N ARG A 254 14.52 -4.58 22.13
CA ARG A 254 14.84 -5.88 21.53
C ARG A 254 13.81 -6.95 21.91
N PHE A 255 13.18 -7.54 20.89
CA PHE A 255 12.14 -8.55 21.06
C PHE A 255 12.50 -9.87 20.37
N SER A 256 12.18 -10.98 21.03
CA SER A 256 12.13 -12.32 20.47
C SER A 256 10.67 -12.69 20.20
N VAL A 257 10.37 -13.25 19.02
CA VAL A 257 9.01 -13.61 18.59
C VAL A 257 8.99 -15.02 18.06
N ASP A 258 8.21 -15.90 18.69
CA ASP A 258 7.93 -17.25 18.18
C ASP A 258 6.69 -17.20 17.29
N CYS A 259 6.90 -17.47 16.00
CA CYS A 259 5.86 -17.40 14.98
C CYS A 259 5.97 -18.53 13.95
N ALA A 260 4.88 -18.80 13.22
CA ALA A 260 4.82 -19.78 12.15
C ALA A 260 3.77 -19.44 11.08
N LEU A 261 4.02 -19.87 9.84
CA LEU A 261 3.00 -19.88 8.78
C LEU A 261 2.27 -21.22 8.74
N ARG A 262 0.95 -21.18 8.54
CA ARG A 262 0.10 -22.38 8.43
C ARG A 262 -0.85 -22.23 7.25
N GLU A 263 -0.88 -23.23 6.37
CA GLU A 263 -1.82 -23.30 5.24
C GLU A 263 -3.21 -23.78 5.69
N ARG A 264 -3.89 -22.92 6.45
CA ARG A 264 -5.28 -23.06 6.89
C ARG A 264 -5.84 -21.67 7.22
N LEU A 265 -7.14 -21.59 7.47
CA LEU A 265 -7.75 -20.40 8.06
C LEU A 265 -7.38 -20.25 9.56
N PRO A 266 -7.43 -19.04 10.12
CA PRO A 266 -7.25 -18.81 11.55
C PRO A 266 -8.29 -19.58 12.38
N LYS A 267 -7.88 -20.08 13.54
CA LYS A 267 -8.81 -20.66 14.51
C LYS A 267 -9.62 -19.52 15.12
N LEU A 268 -10.93 -19.68 15.14
CA LEU A 268 -11.81 -18.79 15.90
C LEU A 268 -11.38 -18.81 17.38
N PRO A 269 -11.34 -17.65 18.06
CA PRO A 269 -11.06 -17.62 19.49
C PRO A 269 -12.07 -18.52 20.20
N MET A 270 -11.59 -19.39 21.09
CA MET A 270 -12.47 -20.20 21.92
C MET A 270 -13.40 -19.25 22.68
N ALA A 271 -14.70 -19.44 22.53
CA ALA A 271 -15.68 -18.75 23.36
C ALA A 271 -15.27 -18.95 24.82
N THR A 272 -15.10 -17.84 25.55
CA THR A 272 -14.94 -17.89 27.00
C THR A 272 -16.06 -18.75 27.58
N PRO A 273 -15.76 -19.67 28.51
CA PRO A 273 -16.82 -20.45 29.12
C PRO A 273 -17.76 -19.46 29.82
N ASN A 274 -18.96 -19.30 29.27
CA ASN A 274 -20.03 -18.57 29.94
C ASN A 274 -20.12 -19.11 31.37
N GLY A 275 -20.12 -18.20 32.35
CA GLY A 275 -20.11 -18.49 33.79
C GLY A 275 -21.32 -19.26 34.34
N ASN A 276 -22.09 -19.94 33.49
CA ASN A 276 -23.12 -20.88 33.91
C ASN A 276 -22.69 -22.29 33.50
N GLY A 277 -22.19 -23.03 34.49
CA GLY A 277 -21.66 -24.38 34.39
C GLY A 277 -22.65 -25.43 33.89
N HIS A 278 -22.99 -25.39 32.61
CA HIS A 278 -23.53 -26.55 31.91
C HIS A 278 -22.45 -27.16 31.02
N ARG A 279 -21.85 -28.25 31.53
CA ARG A 279 -21.15 -29.23 30.70
C ARG A 279 -22.15 -29.76 29.66
N ILE A 280 -22.00 -29.36 28.40
CA ILE A 280 -22.54 -30.16 27.30
C ILE A 280 -21.52 -31.27 27.05
N ALA A 281 -21.88 -32.49 27.44
CA ALA A 281 -21.09 -33.68 27.13
C ALA A 281 -20.97 -33.84 25.60
N PRO A 282 -19.81 -34.29 25.09
CA PRO A 282 -19.65 -34.50 23.66
C PRO A 282 -20.46 -35.73 23.23
N GLY A 283 -21.42 -35.50 22.33
CA GLY A 283 -21.99 -36.52 21.45
C GLY A 283 -23.37 -37.05 21.85
N VAL A 284 -24.42 -36.44 21.31
CA VAL A 284 -25.55 -37.12 20.64
C VAL A 284 -26.12 -36.12 19.62
N GLY A 285 -26.21 -36.52 18.35
CA GLY A 285 -26.40 -35.61 17.22
C GLY A 285 -27.81 -35.07 16.99
N LYS A 286 -27.87 -34.07 16.10
CA LYS A 286 -28.94 -33.96 15.10
C LYS A 286 -28.34 -33.33 13.84
N ALA A 287 -28.23 -34.13 12.79
CA ALA A 287 -27.92 -33.64 11.45
C ALA A 287 -29.02 -32.67 11.03
N ILE A 288 -28.66 -31.41 10.80
CA ILE A 288 -29.51 -30.49 10.04
C ILE A 288 -29.06 -30.66 8.59
N ASN A 289 -29.82 -31.45 7.83
CA ASN A 289 -29.71 -31.47 6.37
C ASN A 289 -30.21 -30.13 5.86
N VAL A 290 -29.29 -29.26 5.45
CA VAL A 290 -29.62 -28.12 4.59
C VAL A 290 -29.45 -28.62 3.16
N GLU A 291 -30.56 -28.97 2.51
CA GLU A 291 -30.63 -29.14 1.06
C GLU A 291 -30.34 -27.79 0.39
N VAL A 292 -29.16 -27.64 -0.22
CA VAL A 292 -28.92 -26.61 -1.23
C VAL A 292 -29.23 -27.23 -2.58
N LYS A 293 -30.37 -26.84 -3.16
CA LYS A 293 -30.74 -27.19 -4.54
C LYS A 293 -29.70 -26.62 -5.50
N ALA A 294 -28.96 -27.50 -6.17
CA ALA A 294 -28.14 -27.14 -7.33
C ALA A 294 -29.07 -26.74 -8.48
N ALA A 295 -28.99 -25.49 -8.91
CA ALA A 295 -29.57 -25.05 -10.17
C ALA A 295 -28.69 -25.58 -11.31
N SER A 296 -29.26 -26.50 -12.08
CA SER A 296 -28.72 -26.99 -13.34
C SER A 296 -28.78 -25.91 -14.42
N VAL A 297 -27.63 -25.55 -15.01
CA VAL A 297 -27.60 -25.00 -16.37
C VAL A 297 -26.59 -25.78 -17.21
N VAL A 298 -27.21 -26.45 -18.17
CA VAL A 298 -26.75 -27.20 -19.33
C VAL A 298 -25.49 -26.63 -19.99
N SER A 299 -24.56 -27.53 -20.27
CA SER A 299 -23.48 -27.36 -21.23
C SER A 299 -23.95 -27.81 -22.61
N GLU A 300 -23.58 -27.07 -23.67
CA GLU A 300 -23.29 -27.64 -24.98
C GLU A 300 -22.14 -26.87 -25.66
N PRO A 301 -21.37 -27.53 -26.56
CA PRO A 301 -20.02 -27.12 -26.94
C PRO A 301 -19.95 -26.53 -28.36
N ALA A 302 -19.03 -25.59 -28.61
CA ALA A 302 -18.56 -25.30 -29.97
C ALA A 302 -17.21 -24.56 -29.96
N GLY A 303 -16.28 -25.01 -30.81
CA GLY A 303 -15.21 -24.16 -31.35
C GLY A 303 -13.77 -24.55 -31.01
N VAL A 304 -13.33 -25.70 -31.51
CA VAL A 304 -11.89 -25.97 -31.70
C VAL A 304 -11.34 -24.99 -32.74
N SER A 305 -10.34 -24.19 -32.38
CA SER A 305 -9.47 -23.51 -33.34
C SER A 305 -8.01 -23.66 -32.93
N GLN A 306 -7.31 -24.51 -33.68
CA GLN A 306 -5.88 -24.77 -33.56
C GLN A 306 -5.07 -23.53 -34.01
N ARG A 307 -4.10 -23.05 -33.22
CA ARG A 307 -2.90 -22.37 -33.75
C ARG A 307 -1.63 -22.63 -32.91
N LYS A 308 -0.73 -23.39 -33.56
CA LYS A 308 0.75 -23.45 -33.54
C LYS A 308 1.55 -23.25 -32.23
N PRO A 309 2.43 -24.19 -31.85
CA PRO A 309 3.49 -23.93 -30.89
C PRO A 309 4.61 -23.08 -31.54
N LEU A 310 4.99 -21.99 -30.86
CA LEU A 310 6.17 -21.20 -31.21
C LEU A 310 7.44 -21.90 -30.72
N ARG A 311 8.42 -21.95 -31.63
CA ARG A 311 9.71 -22.61 -31.52
C ARG A 311 10.65 -21.73 -30.70
N VAL A 312 11.16 -22.24 -29.58
CA VAL A 312 12.23 -21.59 -28.80
C VAL A 312 13.52 -21.69 -29.60
N VAL A 313 14.10 -20.55 -29.95
CA VAL A 313 15.46 -20.45 -30.51
C VAL A 313 16.40 -20.10 -29.37
N SER A 314 17.36 -21.00 -29.12
CA SER A 314 18.47 -20.82 -28.19
C SER A 314 19.45 -19.78 -28.72
N ALA A 315 19.67 -18.70 -27.97
CA ALA A 315 20.81 -17.81 -28.17
C ALA A 315 21.93 -18.19 -27.20
N ARG A 316 23.14 -18.35 -27.76
CA ARG A 316 24.41 -18.61 -27.05
C ARG A 316 24.85 -17.37 -26.25
N PRO A 317 25.71 -17.55 -25.23
CA PRO A 317 26.27 -16.45 -24.46
C PRO A 317 27.44 -15.82 -25.24
N GLU A 318 27.46 -14.49 -25.34
CA GLU A 318 28.65 -13.74 -25.72
C GLU A 318 29.32 -13.19 -24.46
N ASN A 319 30.64 -13.38 -24.44
CA ASN A 319 31.57 -13.08 -23.37
C ASN A 319 31.60 -11.57 -23.08
N ALA A 320 31.44 -11.18 -21.82
CA ALA A 320 31.86 -9.86 -21.34
C ALA A 320 33.25 -9.99 -20.70
N GLU A 321 34.23 -9.38 -21.34
CA GLU A 321 35.57 -9.17 -20.81
C GLU A 321 35.49 -8.21 -19.60
N PHE A 322 36.13 -8.63 -18.50
CA PHE A 322 36.43 -7.82 -17.34
C PHE A 322 37.71 -7.02 -17.62
N SER A 323 37.67 -5.70 -17.48
CA SER A 323 38.87 -4.91 -17.26
C SER A 323 38.56 -3.65 -16.43
N ASP A 324 39.24 -3.61 -15.28
CA ASP A 324 39.73 -2.43 -14.54
C ASP A 324 38.65 -1.62 -13.78
N LEU A 325 38.45 -1.72 -12.46
CA LEU A 325 39.42 -1.67 -11.34
C LEU A 325 40.51 -0.63 -11.56
N ASP A 326 40.21 0.63 -11.23
CA ASP A 326 41.21 1.47 -10.59
C ASP A 326 40.64 2.67 -9.81
N SER A 327 41.10 2.74 -8.56
CA SER A 327 41.43 3.95 -7.78
C SER A 327 40.35 4.97 -7.39
N ILE A 328 39.86 4.81 -6.16
CA ILE A 328 39.47 5.91 -5.26
C ILE A 328 40.72 6.33 -4.46
N PRO A 329 40.97 7.64 -4.27
CA PRO A 329 41.29 8.06 -2.92
C PRO A 329 40.64 9.41 -2.49
N PHE A 330 40.12 9.37 -1.26
CA PHE A 330 39.69 10.42 -0.31
C PHE A 330 38.32 11.09 -0.52
#